data_AF-A0A969VPJ0-F1
#
_entry.id   AF-A0A969VPJ0-F1
#
_cell.length_a   1.000
_cell.length_b   1.000
_cell.length_c   1.000
_cell.angle_alpha   90.00
_cell.angle_beta   90.00
_cell.angle_gamma   90.00
#
_symmetry.space_group_name_H-M   'P 1'
#
loop_
_entity.id
_entity.type
_entity.pdbx_description
1 polymer ?
#
loop_
_entity_poly.entity_id
_entity_poly.type
_entity_poly.pdbx_seq_one_letter_code
_entity_poly.pdbx_strand_id
1 'polypeptide(L)'
;MIPNNPKKKISTYVDQSIKVFHYKDPLIKKARYLQTDKILKKTLPTLSPKNYNYYRLLKFFAQNLIFLKKFNEAIEPLQKCLQNTTSNDDKACLLLEQLIFCYIQTKQLDKAIVVIDNFGTKHKQRFWLSYGDIYSLVDPTKSIKAYQKAIQIGPDSYDYNIERMLIHPHLMLAKIYLLTNQLDESKTHLDFCIQNSHNSNSILECKQIKTLIAKTI
;
A
#
# COMPACT_ATOMS: atom_id res chain seq x y z
N MET A 1 36.90 -41.79 -1.63
CA MET A 1 35.45 -42.09 -1.56
C MET A 1 34.85 -41.19 -0.50
N ILE A 2 34.01 -40.23 -0.89
CA ILE A 2 33.34 -39.31 0.02
C ILE A 2 32.04 -39.99 0.47
N PRO A 3 31.79 -40.23 1.78
CA PRO A 3 30.52 -40.79 2.20
C PRO A 3 29.42 -39.73 2.05
N ASN A 4 28.40 -40.11 1.28
CA ASN A 4 27.13 -39.41 1.10
C ASN A 4 26.54 -39.01 2.45
N ASN A 5 26.47 -37.71 2.73
CA ASN A 5 25.72 -37.17 3.85
C ASN A 5 24.23 -37.18 3.47
N PRO A 6 23.37 -38.01 4.07
CA PRO A 6 21.97 -38.08 3.71
C PRO A 6 21.32 -36.76 4.10
N LYS A 7 20.86 -36.00 3.09
CA LYS A 7 20.07 -34.78 3.27
C LYS A 7 18.98 -35.05 4.29
N LYS A 8 19.15 -34.47 5.48
CA LYS A 8 18.15 -34.44 6.54
C LYS A 8 16.92 -33.74 5.94
N LYS A 9 15.93 -34.51 5.50
CA LYS A 9 14.61 -33.99 5.11
C LYS A 9 14.09 -33.24 6.34
N ILE A 10 14.11 -31.92 6.28
CA ILE A 10 13.37 -31.09 7.23
C ILE A 10 11.90 -31.41 6.96
N SER A 11 11.38 -32.35 7.72
CA SER A 11 9.96 -32.67 7.77
C SER A 11 9.24 -31.44 8.28
N THR A 12 8.60 -30.70 7.37
CA THR A 12 7.64 -29.67 7.75
C THR A 12 6.37 -30.38 8.22
N TYR A 13 6.37 -30.88 9.45
CA TYR A 13 5.14 -31.16 10.19
C TYR A 13 4.50 -29.80 10.50
N VAL A 14 3.76 -29.26 9.54
CA VAL A 14 2.77 -28.23 9.82
C VAL A 14 1.58 -28.98 10.35
N ASP A 15 1.38 -28.90 11.66
CA ASP A 15 0.21 -29.43 12.33
C ASP A 15 -1.06 -28.89 11.67
N GLN A 16 -1.77 -29.75 10.95
CA GLN A 16 -3.04 -29.43 10.28
C GLN A 16 -4.17 -29.12 11.28
N SER A 17 -3.95 -29.34 12.59
CA SER A 17 -4.88 -28.94 13.64
C SER A 17 -4.88 -27.44 13.91
N ILE A 18 -3.84 -26.71 13.48
CA ILE A 18 -3.84 -25.24 13.53
C ILE A 18 -4.69 -24.73 12.37
N LYS A 19 -6.01 -24.64 12.59
CA LYS A 19 -6.89 -23.84 11.74
C LYS A 19 -6.43 -22.38 11.81
N VAL A 20 -5.68 -21.94 10.82
CA VAL A 20 -5.43 -20.52 10.57
C VAL A 20 -6.76 -19.93 10.08
N PHE A 21 -7.62 -19.57 11.03
CA PHE A 21 -8.82 -18.81 10.73
C PHE A 21 -8.38 -17.50 10.10
N HIS A 22 -8.60 -17.32 8.79
CA HIS A 22 -8.45 -16.03 8.15
C HIS A 22 -9.55 -15.10 8.73
N TYR A 23 -9.19 -14.35 9.78
CA TYR A 23 -10.14 -13.74 10.73
C TYR A 23 -11.08 -12.70 10.10
N LYS A 24 -12.39 -12.91 10.25
CA LYS A 24 -13.45 -11.93 9.93
C LYS A 24 -13.78 -10.98 11.10
N ASP A 25 -13.43 -11.32 12.34
CA ASP A 25 -13.75 -10.52 13.54
C ASP A 25 -12.74 -9.36 13.75
N PRO A 26 -13.16 -8.08 13.65
CA PRO A 26 -12.29 -6.92 13.85
C PRO A 26 -11.73 -6.77 15.27
N LEU A 27 -12.46 -7.20 16.31
CA LEU A 27 -12.06 -7.06 17.72
C LEU A 27 -10.93 -8.02 18.07
N ILE A 28 -11.09 -9.30 17.70
CA ILE A 28 -10.04 -10.33 17.88
C ILE A 28 -8.78 -9.91 17.12
N LYS A 29 -8.95 -9.38 15.90
CA LYS A 29 -7.84 -8.86 15.11
C LYS A 29 -7.11 -7.75 15.88
N LYS A 30 -7.80 -6.70 16.32
CA LYS A 30 -7.20 -5.59 17.08
C LYS A 30 -6.46 -6.05 18.35
N ALA A 31 -7.05 -6.96 19.13
CA ALA A 31 -6.43 -7.48 20.35
C ALA A 31 -5.07 -8.15 20.07
N ARG A 32 -4.95 -8.88 18.96
CA ARG A 32 -3.68 -9.51 18.55
C ARG A 32 -2.61 -8.50 18.18
N TYR A 33 -2.94 -7.47 17.40
CA TYR A 33 -1.98 -6.41 17.08
C TYR A 33 -1.48 -5.67 18.33
N LEU A 34 -2.34 -5.51 19.36
CA LEU A 34 -1.92 -4.97 20.66
C LEU A 34 -0.98 -5.91 21.41
N GLN A 35 -1.24 -7.23 21.38
CA GLN A 35 -0.34 -8.22 21.96
C GLN A 35 1.02 -8.24 21.23
N THR A 36 0.99 -8.20 19.89
CA THR A 36 2.19 -8.12 19.05
C THR A 36 2.98 -6.84 19.32
N ASP A 37 2.31 -5.68 19.50
CA ASP A 37 2.96 -4.42 19.88
C ASP A 37 3.78 -4.59 21.17
N LYS A 38 3.17 -5.20 22.21
CA LYS A 38 3.83 -5.44 23.50
C LYS A 38 5.04 -6.36 23.37
N ILE A 39 4.92 -7.44 22.62
CA ILE A 39 6.03 -8.40 22.41
C ILE A 39 7.18 -7.72 21.65
N LEU A 40 6.89 -7.06 20.54
CA LEU A 40 7.91 -6.42 19.69
C LEU A 40 8.63 -5.28 20.42
N LYS A 41 7.92 -4.47 21.23
CA LYS A 41 8.54 -3.42 22.04
C LYS A 41 9.50 -3.97 23.11
N LYS A 42 9.25 -5.17 23.63
CA LYS A 42 10.16 -5.84 24.57
C LYS A 42 11.35 -6.51 23.86
N THR A 43 11.11 -7.10 22.68
CA THR A 43 12.11 -7.90 21.96
C THR A 43 13.06 -7.07 21.11
N LEU A 44 12.58 -6.06 20.38
CA LEU A 44 13.44 -5.30 19.45
C LEU A 44 14.66 -4.64 20.12
N PRO A 45 14.54 -4.01 21.31
CA PRO A 45 15.69 -3.41 21.98
C PRO A 45 16.77 -4.41 22.41
N THR A 46 16.44 -5.70 22.55
CA THR A 46 17.40 -6.74 22.94
C THR A 46 18.15 -7.35 21.75
N LEU A 47 17.78 -6.97 20.53
CA LEU A 47 18.38 -7.50 19.30
C LEU A 47 19.41 -6.52 18.74
N SER A 48 20.59 -7.06 18.41
CA SER A 48 21.59 -6.31 17.64
C SER A 48 21.10 -6.10 16.19
N PRO A 49 21.38 -4.94 15.56
CA PRO A 49 21.16 -4.75 14.12
C PRO A 49 21.90 -5.76 13.22
N LYS A 50 22.94 -6.44 13.74
CA LYS A 50 23.63 -7.54 13.04
C LYS A 50 22.84 -8.86 13.08
N ASN A 51 21.79 -8.96 13.89
CA ASN A 51 20.93 -10.13 13.93
C ASN A 51 20.10 -10.22 12.65
N TYR A 52 20.15 -11.36 11.96
CA TYR A 52 19.42 -11.60 10.71
C TYR A 52 17.92 -11.31 10.80
N ASN A 53 17.30 -11.51 11.97
CA ASN A 53 15.88 -11.27 12.18
C ASN A 53 15.52 -9.82 12.55
N TYR A 54 16.51 -8.96 12.84
CA TYR A 54 16.27 -7.60 13.34
C TYR A 54 15.38 -6.80 12.39
N TYR A 55 15.79 -6.62 11.14
CA TYR A 55 15.02 -5.84 10.16
C TYR A 55 13.70 -6.51 9.76
N ARG A 56 13.62 -7.84 9.83
CA ARG A 56 12.37 -8.57 9.63
C ARG A 56 11.35 -8.24 10.72
N LEU A 57 11.77 -8.29 11.97
CA LEU A 57 10.91 -7.92 13.11
C LEU A 57 10.59 -6.43 13.13
N LEU A 58 11.54 -5.58 12.75
CA LEU A 58 11.34 -4.13 12.64
C LEU A 58 10.30 -3.77 11.57
N LYS A 59 10.33 -4.46 10.42
CA LYS A 59 9.28 -4.35 9.39
C LYS A 59 7.92 -4.78 9.93
N PHE A 60 7.83 -5.91 10.63
CA PHE A 60 6.55 -6.33 11.23
C PHE A 60 6.07 -5.36 12.31
N PHE A 61 6.98 -4.77 13.07
CA PHE A 61 6.66 -3.74 14.05
C PHE A 61 6.07 -2.49 13.40
N ALA A 62 6.70 -1.97 12.34
CA ALA A 62 6.15 -0.87 11.56
C ALA A 62 4.73 -1.17 11.05
N GLN A 63 4.53 -2.34 10.45
CA GLN A 63 3.22 -2.75 9.93
C GLN A 63 2.16 -2.90 11.03
N ASN A 64 2.57 -3.40 12.20
CA ASN A 64 1.72 -3.49 13.37
C ASN A 64 1.29 -2.10 13.87
N LEU A 65 2.21 -1.13 13.90
CA LEU A 65 1.92 0.25 14.26
C LEU A 65 0.97 0.92 13.26
N ILE A 66 1.16 0.72 11.96
CA ILE A 66 0.23 1.19 10.91
C ILE A 66 -1.17 0.62 11.13
N PHE A 67 -1.29 -0.68 11.40
CA PHE A 67 -2.58 -1.31 11.66
C PHE A 67 -3.28 -0.71 12.89
N LEU A 68 -2.51 -0.39 13.93
CA LEU A 68 -2.99 0.29 15.14
C LEU A 68 -3.19 1.81 14.94
N LYS A 69 -3.02 2.34 13.73
CA LYS A 69 -3.09 3.76 13.38
C LYS A 69 -2.08 4.64 14.12
N LYS A 70 -0.97 4.07 14.59
CA LYS A 70 0.15 4.76 15.25
C LYS A 70 1.16 5.24 14.21
N PHE A 71 0.72 6.09 13.29
CA PHE A 71 1.49 6.45 12.09
C PHE A 71 2.82 7.15 12.41
N ASN A 72 2.83 8.06 13.39
CA ASN A 72 4.08 8.72 13.82
C ASN A 72 5.11 7.72 14.37
N GLU A 73 4.69 6.76 15.19
CA GLU A 73 5.58 5.71 15.73
C GLU A 73 6.12 4.79 14.62
N ALA A 74 5.37 4.61 13.52
CA ALA A 74 5.75 3.71 12.44
C ALA A 74 6.85 4.25 11.51
N ILE A 75 7.03 5.58 11.44
CA ILE A 75 7.94 6.24 10.50
C ILE A 75 9.40 5.79 10.72
N GLU A 76 9.88 5.85 11.96
CA GLU A 76 11.28 5.57 12.27
C GLU A 76 11.69 4.11 11.97
N PRO A 77 10.90 3.09 12.37
CA PRO A 77 11.14 1.70 11.96
C PRO A 77 11.17 1.51 10.44
N LEU A 78 10.29 2.18 9.69
CA LEU A 78 10.26 2.10 8.21
C LEU A 78 11.53 2.69 7.59
N GLN A 79 11.97 3.86 8.08
CA GLN A 79 13.19 4.50 7.62
C GLN A 79 14.42 3.61 7.86
N LYS A 80 14.52 3.01 9.04
CA LYS A 80 15.57 2.03 9.37
C LYS A 80 15.54 0.82 8.45
N CYS A 81 14.35 0.26 8.17
CA CYS A 81 14.22 -0.83 7.21
C CYS A 81 14.70 -0.41 5.81
N LEU A 82 14.35 0.80 5.37
CA LEU A 82 14.71 1.31 4.04
C LEU A 82 16.21 1.54 3.87
N GLN A 83 16.90 2.01 4.90
CA GLN A 83 18.36 2.16 4.91
C GLN A 83 19.10 0.83 4.68
N ASN A 84 18.46 -0.31 4.97
CA ASN A 84 19.03 -1.65 4.81
C ASN A 84 18.52 -2.38 3.55
N THR A 85 17.62 -1.78 2.77
CA THR A 85 17.14 -2.37 1.51
C THR A 85 17.82 -1.74 0.31
N THR A 86 18.23 -2.57 -0.65
CA THR A 86 18.67 -2.09 -1.96
C THR A 86 17.48 -1.50 -2.73
N SER A 87 17.67 -0.37 -3.40
CA SER A 87 16.62 0.40 -4.10
C SER A 87 15.84 -0.37 -5.18
N ASN A 88 16.35 -1.52 -5.65
CA ASN A 88 15.73 -2.35 -6.68
C ASN A 88 14.95 -3.56 -6.13
N ASP A 89 14.78 -3.72 -4.81
CA ASP A 89 13.96 -4.80 -4.23
C ASP A 89 12.48 -4.37 -4.20
N ASP A 90 11.57 -5.24 -4.65
CA ASP A 90 10.11 -5.09 -4.49
C ASP A 90 9.71 -4.83 -3.04
N LYS A 91 10.50 -5.33 -2.09
CA LYS A 91 10.32 -5.05 -0.67
C LYS A 91 10.54 -3.57 -0.33
N ALA A 92 11.43 -2.88 -1.02
CA ALA A 92 11.67 -1.45 -0.83
C ALA A 92 10.44 -0.64 -1.28
N CYS A 93 9.81 -1.02 -2.40
CA CYS A 93 8.56 -0.38 -2.87
C CYS A 93 7.48 -0.40 -1.79
N LEU A 94 7.22 -1.58 -1.19
CA LEU A 94 6.20 -1.72 -0.15
C LEU A 94 6.53 -0.90 1.11
N LEU A 95 7.80 -0.85 1.51
CA LEU A 95 8.24 -0.06 2.67
C LEU A 95 8.09 1.44 2.41
N LEU A 96 8.36 1.90 1.20
CA LEU A 96 8.18 3.30 0.81
C LEU A 96 6.71 3.69 0.77
N GLU A 97 5.85 2.85 0.20
CA GLU A 97 4.40 3.07 0.24
C GLU A 97 3.89 3.22 1.67
N GLN A 98 4.36 2.36 2.58
CA GLN A 98 4.03 2.43 3.99
C GLN A 98 4.55 3.71 4.65
N LEU A 99 5.77 4.15 4.30
CA LEU A 99 6.36 5.38 4.82
C LEU A 99 5.61 6.62 4.33
N ILE A 100 5.37 6.70 3.02
CA ILE A 100 4.56 7.74 2.37
C ILE A 100 3.18 7.81 3.01
N PHE A 101 2.52 6.67 3.19
CA PHE A 101 1.21 6.60 3.82
C PHE A 101 1.27 7.19 5.25
N CYS A 102 2.28 6.84 6.04
CA CYS A 102 2.45 7.41 7.37
C CYS A 102 2.65 8.93 7.32
N TYR A 103 3.43 9.45 6.37
CA TYR A 103 3.59 10.90 6.19
C TYR A 103 2.28 11.59 5.82
N ILE A 104 1.48 11.03 4.91
CA ILE A 104 0.15 11.57 4.55
C ILE A 104 -0.76 11.59 5.79
N GLN A 105 -0.87 10.48 6.52
CA GLN A 105 -1.73 10.39 7.70
C GLN A 105 -1.30 11.32 8.84
N THR A 106 -0.03 11.73 8.86
CA THR A 106 0.54 12.66 9.85
C THR A 106 0.68 14.08 9.31
N LYS A 107 0.10 14.36 8.13
CA LYS A 107 0.11 15.68 7.45
C LYS A 107 1.51 16.21 7.11
N GLN A 108 2.49 15.32 6.95
CA GLN A 108 3.86 15.65 6.55
C GLN A 108 4.04 15.52 5.03
N LEU A 109 3.24 16.24 4.25
CA LEU A 109 3.18 16.09 2.79
C LEU A 109 4.52 16.36 2.10
N ASP A 110 5.27 17.37 2.54
CA ASP A 110 6.59 17.69 1.97
C ASP A 110 7.56 16.51 2.06
N LYS A 111 7.53 15.78 3.18
CA LYS A 111 8.36 14.57 3.36
C LYS A 111 7.88 13.43 2.46
N ALA A 112 6.58 13.28 2.27
CA ALA A 112 6.03 12.29 1.33
C ALA A 112 6.47 12.57 -0.11
N ILE A 113 6.44 13.85 -0.52
CA ILE A 113 6.90 14.30 -1.84
C ILE A 113 8.39 14.02 -2.03
N VAL A 114 9.22 14.38 -1.05
CA VAL A 114 10.68 14.10 -1.11
C VAL A 114 10.94 12.59 -1.25
N VAL A 115 10.21 11.75 -0.52
CA VAL A 115 10.38 10.29 -0.61
C VAL A 115 9.94 9.76 -1.98
N ILE A 116 8.78 10.18 -2.50
CA ILE A 116 8.29 9.67 -3.79
C ILE A 116 9.16 10.15 -4.97
N ASP A 117 9.64 11.40 -4.94
CA ASP A 117 10.45 11.96 -6.03
C ASP A 117 11.87 11.36 -6.07
N ASN A 118 12.42 11.04 -4.89
CA ASN A 118 13.73 10.38 -4.79
C ASN A 118 13.68 8.88 -5.12
N PHE A 119 12.49 8.30 -5.28
CA PHE A 119 12.39 6.87 -5.52
C PHE A 119 12.58 6.53 -7.01
N GLY A 120 13.54 5.63 -7.27
CA GLY A 120 14.06 5.37 -8.61
C GLY A 120 13.25 4.42 -9.48
N THR A 121 12.29 3.66 -8.94
CA THR A 121 11.57 2.65 -9.75
C THR A 121 10.26 3.21 -10.31
N LYS A 122 10.39 4.14 -11.26
CA LYS A 122 9.28 4.71 -12.06
C LYS A 122 8.65 3.73 -13.05
N HIS A 123 8.89 2.42 -12.91
CA HIS A 123 8.46 1.41 -13.87
C HIS A 123 7.30 0.55 -13.37
N LYS A 124 6.96 0.60 -12.08
CA LYS A 124 5.84 -0.17 -11.53
C LYS A 124 4.59 0.68 -11.45
N GLN A 125 3.46 0.10 -11.83
CA GLN A 125 2.15 0.75 -11.72
C GLN A 125 1.91 1.29 -10.30
N ARG A 126 2.22 0.48 -9.29
CA ARG A 126 1.98 0.82 -7.87
C ARG A 126 2.67 2.10 -7.41
N PHE A 127 3.87 2.36 -7.94
CA PHE A 127 4.58 3.59 -7.69
C PHE A 127 3.79 4.80 -8.23
N TRP A 128 3.35 4.72 -9.48
CA TRP A 128 2.58 5.80 -10.11
C TRP A 128 1.23 6.04 -9.44
N LEU A 129 0.59 5.00 -8.90
CA LEU A 129 -0.61 5.17 -8.08
C LEU A 129 -0.30 5.97 -6.80
N SER A 130 0.79 5.64 -6.12
CA SER A 130 1.20 6.37 -4.91
C SER A 130 1.61 7.80 -5.22
N TYR A 131 2.28 8.03 -6.35
CA TYR A 131 2.60 9.34 -6.88
C TYR A 131 1.31 10.15 -7.15
N GLY A 132 0.33 9.54 -7.84
CA GLY A 132 -0.97 10.14 -8.10
C GLY A 132 -1.71 10.53 -6.83
N ASP A 133 -1.73 9.64 -5.83
CA ASP A 133 -2.41 9.89 -4.54
C ASP A 133 -1.80 11.07 -3.79
N ILE A 134 -0.47 11.15 -3.69
CA ILE A 134 0.21 12.27 -3.03
C ILE A 134 -0.10 13.58 -3.75
N TYR A 135 0.13 13.60 -5.07
CA TYR A 135 -0.02 14.82 -5.84
C TYR A 135 -1.48 15.22 -6.02
N SER A 136 -2.46 14.33 -5.84
CA SER A 136 -3.89 14.71 -5.84
C SER A 136 -4.22 15.74 -4.76
N LEU A 137 -3.40 15.84 -3.72
CA LEU A 137 -3.54 16.78 -2.61
C LEU A 137 -2.79 18.10 -2.83
N VAL A 138 -1.98 18.21 -3.88
CA VAL A 138 -0.99 19.31 -4.03
C VAL A 138 -0.99 19.90 -5.43
N ASP A 139 -0.99 19.06 -6.46
CA ASP A 139 -0.90 19.44 -7.86
C ASP A 139 -1.77 18.47 -8.71
N PRO A 140 -3.00 18.89 -9.06
CA PRO A 140 -3.91 18.09 -9.88
C PRO A 140 -3.29 17.65 -11.22
N THR A 141 -2.45 18.48 -11.84
CA THR A 141 -1.83 18.19 -13.14
C THR A 141 -0.81 17.06 -13.02
N LYS A 142 0.05 17.08 -11.99
CA LYS A 142 0.97 15.96 -11.72
C LYS A 142 0.22 14.69 -11.33
N SER A 143 -0.86 14.83 -10.56
CA SER A 143 -1.70 13.70 -10.18
C SER A 143 -2.33 13.01 -11.39
N ILE A 144 -2.92 13.77 -12.31
CA ILE A 144 -3.50 13.24 -13.56
C ILE A 144 -2.44 12.46 -14.35
N LYS A 145 -1.27 13.07 -14.59
CA LYS A 145 -0.18 12.43 -15.34
C LYS A 145 0.24 11.11 -14.69
N ALA A 146 0.30 11.07 -13.36
CA ALA A 146 0.68 9.87 -12.63
C ALA A 146 -0.37 8.76 -12.73
N TYR A 147 -1.65 9.05 -12.54
CA TYR A 147 -2.70 8.04 -12.71
C TYR A 147 -2.81 7.55 -14.15
N GLN A 148 -2.69 8.43 -15.14
CA GLN A 148 -2.63 8.02 -16.55
C GLN A 148 -1.45 7.08 -16.80
N LYS A 149 -0.28 7.36 -16.23
CA LYS A 149 0.89 6.48 -16.35
C LYS A 149 0.67 5.14 -15.66
N ALA A 150 0.00 5.12 -14.50
CA ALA A 150 -0.39 3.89 -13.82
C ALA A 150 -1.34 3.04 -14.70
N ILE A 151 -2.34 3.66 -15.33
CA ILE A 151 -3.26 2.97 -16.25
C ILE A 151 -2.51 2.40 -17.46
N GLN A 152 -1.58 3.17 -18.04
CA GLN A 152 -0.77 2.72 -19.19
C GLN A 152 0.10 1.50 -18.88
N ILE A 153 0.66 1.41 -17.67
CA ILE A 153 1.46 0.24 -17.26
C ILE A 153 0.55 -0.97 -17.06
N GLY A 154 -0.65 -0.75 -16.54
CA GLY A 154 -1.62 -1.80 -16.26
C GLY A 154 -1.27 -2.63 -15.03
N PRO A 155 -2.21 -3.45 -14.54
CA PRO A 155 -1.98 -4.38 -13.45
C PRO A 155 -0.98 -5.47 -13.87
N ASP A 156 -0.02 -5.78 -13.00
CA ASP A 156 0.78 -6.98 -13.17
C ASP A 156 -0.08 -8.21 -12.84
N SER A 157 0.17 -9.32 -13.53
CA SER A 157 -0.52 -10.61 -13.38
C SER A 157 -0.52 -11.16 -11.95
N TYR A 158 0.39 -10.70 -11.09
CA TYR A 158 0.53 -11.10 -9.69
C TYR A 158 -0.12 -10.12 -8.70
N ASP A 159 -0.70 -9.01 -9.15
CA ASP A 159 -1.33 -8.04 -8.26
C ASP A 159 -2.75 -8.45 -7.86
N TYR A 160 -2.88 -8.88 -6.60
CA TYR A 160 -4.11 -9.38 -5.98
C TYR A 160 -5.15 -8.30 -5.63
N ASN A 161 -4.91 -7.02 -5.94
CA ASN A 161 -5.81 -5.93 -5.60
C ASN A 161 -6.30 -5.17 -6.84
N ILE A 162 -7.11 -5.84 -7.66
CA ILE A 162 -7.69 -5.29 -8.90
C ILE A 162 -8.39 -3.96 -8.65
N GLU A 163 -9.14 -3.82 -7.55
CA GLU A 163 -9.81 -2.55 -7.19
C GLU A 163 -8.81 -1.39 -7.08
N ARG A 164 -7.69 -1.60 -6.39
CA ARG A 164 -6.64 -0.58 -6.26
C ARG A 164 -5.88 -0.33 -7.56
N MET A 165 -5.67 -1.35 -8.38
CA MET A 165 -4.83 -1.24 -9.58
C MET A 165 -5.59 -0.77 -10.82
N LEU A 166 -6.89 -1.08 -10.91
CA LEU A 166 -7.72 -0.82 -12.08
C LEU A 166 -8.76 0.27 -11.79
N ILE A 167 -9.52 0.14 -10.70
CA ILE A 167 -10.68 1.02 -10.44
C ILE A 167 -10.22 2.34 -9.81
N HIS A 168 -9.34 2.28 -8.83
CA HIS A 168 -8.86 3.47 -8.12
C HIS A 168 -8.30 4.58 -9.02
N PRO A 169 -7.36 4.34 -9.96
CA PRO A 169 -6.83 5.43 -10.79
C PRO A 169 -7.92 6.10 -11.64
N HIS A 170 -8.90 5.34 -12.16
CA HIS A 170 -10.03 5.91 -12.88
C HIS A 170 -10.94 6.73 -11.97
N LEU A 171 -11.27 6.23 -10.78
CA LEU A 171 -12.09 6.96 -9.80
C LEU A 171 -11.42 8.28 -9.38
N MET A 172 -10.11 8.27 -9.18
CA MET A 172 -9.36 9.48 -8.83
C MET A 172 -9.30 10.47 -9.99
N LEU A 173 -9.04 10.00 -11.23
CA LEU A 173 -9.11 10.85 -12.41
C LEU A 173 -10.50 11.49 -12.56
N ALA A 174 -11.59 10.71 -12.39
CA ALA A 174 -12.94 11.24 -12.44
C ALA A 174 -13.16 12.39 -11.45
N LYS A 175 -12.73 12.22 -10.20
CA LYS A 175 -12.82 13.26 -9.16
C LYS A 175 -12.00 14.49 -9.50
N ILE A 176 -10.76 14.32 -9.97
CA ILE A 176 -9.90 15.45 -10.34
C ILE A 176 -10.46 16.20 -11.54
N TYR A 177 -10.96 15.48 -12.55
CA TYR A 177 -11.59 16.09 -13.73
C TYR A 177 -12.86 16.85 -13.35
N LEU A 178 -13.68 16.30 -12.45
CA LEU A 178 -14.83 17.04 -11.90
C LEU A 178 -14.39 18.35 -11.22
N LEU A 179 -13.39 18.29 -10.34
CA LEU A 179 -12.89 19.47 -9.63
C LEU A 179 -12.26 20.53 -10.56
N THR A 180 -11.78 20.11 -11.73
CA THR A 180 -11.19 20.98 -12.75
C THR A 180 -12.17 21.31 -13.89
N ASN A 181 -13.46 21.04 -13.70
CA ASN A 181 -14.54 21.32 -14.64
C ASN A 181 -14.41 20.63 -16.03
N GLN A 182 -13.69 19.52 -16.10
CA GLN A 182 -13.55 18.64 -17.26
C GLN A 182 -14.62 17.53 -17.18
N LEU A 183 -15.88 17.92 -17.39
CA LEU A 183 -17.04 17.07 -17.04
C LEU A 183 -17.15 15.81 -17.90
N ASP A 184 -16.75 15.86 -19.17
CA ASP A 184 -16.89 14.71 -20.06
C ASP A 184 -15.82 13.64 -19.79
N GLU A 185 -14.57 14.06 -19.56
CA GLU A 185 -13.50 13.18 -19.09
C GLU A 185 -13.89 12.53 -17.76
N SER A 186 -14.49 13.31 -16.84
CA SER A 186 -15.00 12.79 -15.58
C SER A 186 -16.01 11.66 -15.81
N LYS A 187 -17.02 11.88 -16.68
CA LYS A 187 -18.04 10.86 -17.00
C LYS A 187 -17.41 9.60 -17.59
N THR A 188 -16.47 9.72 -18.53
CA THR A 188 -15.79 8.58 -19.15
C THR A 188 -15.13 7.68 -18.10
N HIS A 189 -14.42 8.26 -17.14
CA HIS A 189 -13.78 7.48 -16.07
C HIS A 189 -14.79 6.87 -15.10
N LEU A 190 -15.89 7.56 -14.78
CA LEU A 190 -16.97 7.02 -13.92
C LEU A 190 -17.66 5.82 -14.57
N ASP A 191 -17.92 5.89 -15.88
CA ASP A 191 -18.55 4.79 -16.62
C ASP A 191 -17.66 3.55 -16.64
N PHE A 192 -16.35 3.75 -16.84
CA PHE A 192 -15.37 2.68 -16.71
C PHE A 192 -15.42 2.03 -15.32
N CYS A 193 -15.42 2.81 -14.25
CA CYS A 193 -15.49 2.29 -12.88
C CYS A 193 -16.79 1.50 -12.63
N ILE A 194 -17.94 2.00 -13.09
CA ILE A 194 -19.24 1.33 -12.90
C ILE A 194 -19.28 -0.03 -13.63
N GLN A 195 -18.69 -0.11 -14.81
CA GLN A 195 -18.68 -1.33 -15.63
C GLN A 195 -17.73 -2.40 -15.08
N ASN A 196 -16.59 -2.00 -14.50
CA ASN A 196 -15.49 -2.91 -14.17
C ASN A 196 -15.32 -3.16 -12.66
N SER A 197 -15.95 -2.36 -11.79
CA SER A 197 -15.86 -2.54 -10.34
C SER A 197 -16.73 -3.70 -9.86
N HIS A 198 -16.22 -4.47 -8.90
CA HIS A 198 -17.02 -5.46 -8.17
C HIS A 198 -17.39 -4.96 -6.77
N ASN A 199 -16.79 -3.86 -6.33
CA ASN A 199 -17.10 -3.20 -5.08
C ASN A 199 -18.36 -2.32 -5.22
N SER A 200 -19.41 -2.68 -4.48
CA SER A 200 -20.69 -1.94 -4.48
C SER A 200 -20.56 -0.51 -3.97
N ASN A 201 -19.63 -0.24 -3.06
CA ASN A 201 -19.40 1.12 -2.55
C ASN A 201 -18.75 2.02 -3.61
N SER A 202 -17.75 1.50 -4.34
CA SER A 202 -17.14 2.23 -5.46
C SER A 202 -18.18 2.57 -6.53
N ILE A 203 -19.05 1.61 -6.87
CA ILE A 203 -20.14 1.82 -7.84
C ILE A 203 -21.13 2.88 -7.35
N LEU A 204 -21.53 2.81 -6.07
CA LEU A 204 -22.44 3.78 -5.47
C LEU A 204 -21.85 5.20 -5.51
N GLU A 205 -20.58 5.34 -5.12
CA GLU A 205 -19.87 6.61 -5.18
C GLU A 205 -19.83 7.15 -6.62
N CYS A 206 -19.52 6.31 -7.61
CA CYS A 206 -19.51 6.74 -9.01
C CYS A 206 -20.87 7.25 -9.48
N LYS A 207 -21.95 6.55 -9.10
CA LYS A 207 -23.33 6.97 -9.42
C LYS A 207 -23.68 8.31 -8.78
N GLN A 208 -23.29 8.53 -7.53
CA GLN A 208 -23.49 9.81 -6.84
C GLN A 208 -22.78 10.96 -7.55
N ILE A 209 -21.52 10.75 -7.95
CA ILE A 209 -20.75 11.75 -8.71
C ILE A 209 -21.43 12.05 -10.06
N LYS A 210 -21.88 11.03 -10.80
CA LYS A 210 -22.63 11.25 -12.06
C LYS A 210 -23.90 12.07 -11.86
N THR A 211 -24.65 11.82 -10.78
CA THR A 211 -25.84 12.61 -10.46
C THR A 211 -25.50 14.08 -10.16
N LEU A 212 -24.36 14.36 -9.52
CA LEU A 212 -23.89 15.74 -9.30
C LEU A 212 -23.56 16.43 -10.62
N ILE A 213 -22.86 15.75 -11.53
CA ILE A 213 -22.54 16.30 -12.86
C ILE A 213 -23.82 16.65 -13.63
N ALA A 214 -24.81 15.76 -13.63
CA ALA A 214 -26.08 15.98 -14.33
C ALA A 214 -26.91 17.17 -13.79
N LYS A 215 -26.67 17.59 -12.55
CA LYS A 215 -27.32 18.78 -11.95
C LYS A 215 -26.59 20.09 -12.25
N THR A 216 -25.36 20.01 -12.75
CA THR A 216 -24.49 21.17 -13.00
C THR A 216 -24.62 21.68 -14.44
N ILE A 217 -25.16 20.84 -15.34
CA ILE A 217 -25.48 21.14 -16.75
C ILE A 217 -26.95 21.57 -16.82
#